data_AF-A0A9D2AVJ4-F1
#
_entry.id   AF-A0A9D2AVJ4-F1
#
_cell.length_a   1.000
_cell.length_b   1.000
_cell.length_c   1.000
_cell.angle_alpha   90.00
_cell.angle_beta   90.00
_cell.angle_gamma   90.00
#
_symmetry.space_group_name_H-M   'P 1'
#
loop_
_entity.id
_entity.type
_entity.pdbx_description
1 polymer ?
#
loop_
_entity_poly.entity_id
_entity_poly.type
_entity_poly.pdbx_seq_one_letter_code
_entity_poly.pdbx_strand_id
1 'polypeptide(L)'
;MDQHLISPTASLNPHSRTAPIPAGYASGLREECGIFGILDPSGGGVARTIFRGLCALQHRGQESCGIAVSSTEGPPKNIHFHKGLGLVSEVFDDALLSGLPGNLG
;
A
#
# COMPACT_ATOMS: atom_id res chain seq x y z
N MET A 1 8.29 45.31 -12.09
CA MET A 1 7.46 45.86 -13.17
C MET A 1 8.22 45.69 -14.48
N ASP A 2 7.80 44.70 -15.27
CA ASP A 2 7.86 44.53 -16.75
C ASP A 2 9.18 44.81 -17.50
N GLN A 3 9.59 44.07 -18.55
CA GLN A 3 8.76 43.48 -19.63
C GLN A 3 9.51 42.35 -20.39
N HIS A 4 8.84 41.20 -20.54
CA HIS A 4 8.69 40.29 -21.69
C HIS A 4 9.75 40.00 -22.80
N LEU A 5 9.91 38.68 -23.07
CA LEU A 5 10.13 37.94 -24.35
C LEU A 5 11.51 38.11 -25.03
N ILE A 6 12.17 37.09 -25.62
CA ILE A 6 11.70 36.09 -26.59
C ILE A 6 12.60 34.82 -26.51
N SER A 7 12.00 33.63 -26.44
CA SER A 7 12.69 32.34 -26.60
C SER A 7 13.10 32.10 -28.05
N PRO A 8 14.35 31.69 -28.37
CA PRO A 8 14.66 31.21 -29.71
C PRO A 8 14.20 29.76 -29.85
N THR A 9 13.30 29.56 -30.80
CA THR A 9 12.82 28.28 -31.33
C THR A 9 13.98 27.31 -31.59
N ALA A 10 14.14 26.32 -30.70
CA ALA A 10 14.87 25.11 -31.03
C ALA A 10 13.98 24.30 -31.99
N SER A 11 14.30 24.39 -33.28
CA SER A 11 13.73 23.55 -34.32
C SER A 11 13.98 22.08 -33.95
N LEU A 12 12.90 21.38 -33.59
CA LEU A 12 12.90 19.95 -33.31
C LEU A 12 13.12 19.19 -34.63
N ASN A 13 14.29 18.57 -34.78
CA ASN A 13 14.52 17.57 -35.81
C ASN A 13 13.95 16.22 -35.33
N PRO A 14 12.90 15.65 -35.97
CA PRO A 14 12.19 14.49 -35.43
C PRO A 14 12.92 13.13 -35.58
N HIS A 15 14.19 13.10 -36.01
CA HIS A 15 14.86 11.87 -36.46
C HIS A 15 16.22 11.51 -35.83
N SER A 16 16.64 12.07 -34.69
CA SER A 16 17.81 11.56 -33.95
C SER A 16 17.45 11.23 -32.50
N ARG A 17 16.92 10.01 -32.29
CA ARG A 17 16.34 9.54 -31.02
C ARG A 17 17.32 8.76 -30.14
N THR A 18 18.48 9.34 -29.83
CA THR A 18 19.35 8.82 -28.75
C THR A 18 19.94 9.97 -27.95
N ALA A 19 19.21 10.40 -26.93
CA ALA A 19 19.84 11.13 -25.83
C ALA A 19 20.73 10.12 -25.05
N PRO A 20 21.97 10.48 -24.68
CA PRO A 20 22.78 9.64 -23.82
C PRO A 20 22.08 9.56 -22.45
N ILE A 21 21.69 8.35 -22.05
CA ILE A 21 21.15 8.10 -20.71
C ILE A 21 22.30 8.38 -19.73
N PRO A 22 22.16 9.34 -18.79
CA PRO A 22 23.19 9.57 -17.79
C PRO A 22 23.45 8.27 -17.03
N ALA A 23 24.71 7.83 -16.98
CA ALA A 23 25.15 6.70 -16.18
C ALA A 23 24.99 7.08 -14.69
N GLY A 24 23.79 6.86 -14.16
CA GLY A 24 23.42 7.33 -12.84
C GLY A 24 21.99 7.02 -12.45
N TYR A 25 21.41 5.91 -12.91
CA TYR A 25 20.26 5.35 -12.19
C TYR A 25 20.81 4.46 -11.09
N ALA A 26 21.21 5.07 -9.97
CA ALA A 26 21.25 4.33 -8.73
C ALA A 26 19.82 3.87 -8.49
N SER A 27 19.53 2.61 -8.81
CA SER A 27 18.32 1.93 -8.38
C SER A 27 18.40 1.80 -6.87
N GLY A 28 18.12 2.89 -6.16
CA GLY A 28 18.02 2.89 -4.70
C GLY A 28 17.01 1.82 -4.29
N LEU A 29 17.27 1.17 -3.15
CA LEU A 29 16.28 0.33 -2.48
C LEU A 29 15.01 1.19 -2.31
N ARG A 30 13.96 0.84 -3.05
CA ARG A 30 12.66 1.50 -2.92
C ARG A 30 11.92 0.76 -1.83
N GLU A 31 11.70 1.43 -0.71
CA GLU A 31 10.72 0.97 0.27
C GLU A 31 9.33 1.08 -0.33
N GLU A 32 8.56 0.01 -0.21
CA GLU A 32 7.22 -0.10 -0.76
C GLU A 32 6.32 -0.81 0.25
N CYS A 33 5.15 -0.27 0.57
CA CYS A 33 4.27 -0.92 1.52
C CYS A 33 3.55 -2.13 0.89
N GLY A 34 3.25 -3.15 1.70
CA GLY A 34 2.41 -4.28 1.29
C GLY A 34 0.93 -4.05 1.65
N ILE A 35 0.02 -4.41 0.75
CA ILE A 35 -1.43 -4.37 0.99
C ILE A 35 -2.00 -5.76 0.68
N PHE A 36 -2.92 -6.21 1.53
CA PHE A 36 -3.65 -7.46 1.35
C PHE A 36 -5.12 -7.22 1.67
N GLY A 37 -6.02 -7.70 0.82
CA GLY A 37 -7.47 -7.59 1.03
C GLY A 37 -8.17 -8.88 0.66
N ILE A 38 -9.27 -9.17 1.35
CA ILE A 38 -10.06 -10.38 1.17
C ILE A 38 -11.54 -10.10 1.45
N LEU A 39 -12.39 -10.75 0.66
CA LEU A 39 -13.82 -10.86 0.88
C LEU A 39 -14.15 -12.34 0.98
N ASP A 40 -14.78 -12.75 2.08
CA ASP A 40 -15.28 -14.10 2.29
C ASP A 40 -16.76 -14.06 2.67
N PRO A 41 -17.68 -14.10 1.69
CA PRO A 41 -19.11 -14.04 1.94
C PRO A 41 -19.64 -15.21 2.79
N SER A 42 -18.88 -16.31 2.90
CA SER A 42 -19.29 -17.50 3.66
C SER A 42 -19.01 -17.38 5.16
N GLY A 43 -18.36 -16.31 5.61
CA GLY A 43 -18.13 -16.02 7.02
C GLY A 43 -16.92 -16.71 7.64
N GLY A 44 -15.81 -16.84 6.90
CA GLY A 44 -14.53 -17.27 7.45
C GLY A 44 -13.79 -16.17 8.20
N GLY A 45 -12.82 -16.55 9.04
CA GLY A 45 -12.00 -15.63 9.85
C GLY A 45 -11.10 -14.73 9.01
N VAL A 46 -11.68 -13.70 8.38
CA VAL A 46 -11.02 -12.76 7.46
C VAL A 46 -9.81 -12.09 8.11
N ALA A 47 -9.93 -11.61 9.35
CA ALA A 47 -8.82 -10.98 10.07
C ALA A 47 -7.58 -11.89 10.14
N ARG A 48 -7.77 -13.19 10.34
CA ARG A 48 -6.68 -14.18 10.44
C ARG A 48 -6.04 -14.47 9.09
N THR A 49 -6.84 -14.45 8.02
CA THR A 49 -6.33 -14.58 6.67
C THR A 49 -5.54 -13.34 6.25
N ILE A 50 -6.03 -12.14 6.58
CA ILE A 50 -5.29 -10.89 6.37
C ILE A 50 -3.97 -10.90 7.14
N PHE A 51 -3.99 -11.26 8.42
CA PHE A 51 -2.76 -11.42 9.23
C PHE A 51 -1.72 -12.29 8.52
N ARG A 52 -2.11 -13.47 8.03
CA ARG A 52 -1.20 -14.36 7.28
C ARG A 52 -0.68 -13.72 5.99
N GLY A 53 -1.55 -13.00 5.26
CA GLY A 53 -1.16 -12.25 4.07
C GLY A 53 -0.14 -11.14 4.38
N LEU A 54 -0.36 -10.38 5.45
CA LEU A 54 0.57 -9.34 5.90
C LEU A 54 1.91 -9.93 6.37
N CYS A 55 1.91 -11.06 7.09
CA CYS A 55 3.15 -11.77 7.42
C CYS A 55 3.94 -12.17 6.18
N ALA A 56 3.27 -12.64 5.12
CA ALA A 56 3.93 -12.98 3.85
C ALA A 56 4.52 -11.73 3.16
N LEU A 57 3.88 -10.56 3.33
CA LEU A 57 4.31 -9.28 2.75
C LEU A 57 5.26 -8.47 3.65
N GLN A 58 5.63 -8.98 4.84
CA GLN A 58 6.43 -8.23 5.82
C GLN A 58 7.78 -7.75 5.27
N HIS A 59 8.34 -8.44 4.27
CA HIS A 59 9.58 -8.04 3.59
C HIS A 59 9.47 -6.70 2.84
N ARG A 60 8.26 -6.17 2.65
CA ARG A 60 7.98 -4.90 1.97
C ARG A 60 7.95 -3.71 2.95
N GLY A 61 7.57 -3.93 4.20
CA GLY A 61 7.61 -2.89 5.23
C GLY A 61 7.61 -3.49 6.64
N GLN A 62 8.49 -2.99 7.51
CA GLN A 62 8.66 -3.47 8.89
C GLN A 62 8.28 -2.43 9.95
N GLU A 63 7.98 -1.20 9.55
CA GLU A 63 7.81 -0.09 10.49
C GLU A 63 6.45 -0.08 11.19
N SER A 64 5.40 -0.52 10.49
CA SER A 64 4.04 -0.58 11.04
C SER A 64 3.15 -1.53 10.23
N CYS A 65 2.02 -1.91 10.83
CA CYS A 65 0.98 -2.68 10.15
C CYS A 65 -0.40 -2.41 10.73
N GLY A 66 -1.45 -2.81 10.00
CA GLY A 66 -2.83 -2.62 10.39
C GLY A 66 -3.78 -3.55 9.65
N ILE A 67 -4.90 -3.87 10.29
CA ILE A 67 -6.00 -4.65 9.72
C ILE A 67 -7.28 -3.86 9.96
N ALA A 68 -8.10 -3.71 8.92
CA ALA A 68 -9.46 -3.20 9.00
C ALA A 68 -10.41 -4.26 8.45
N VAL A 69 -11.53 -4.47 9.11
CA VAL A 69 -12.57 -5.41 8.70
C VAL A 69 -13.94 -4.77 8.80
N SER A 70 -14.86 -5.23 7.98
CA SER A 70 -16.24 -4.77 7.91
C SER A 70 -17.15 -5.97 7.68
N SER A 71 -18.41 -5.86 8.11
CA SER A 71 -19.45 -6.79 7.65
C SER A 71 -20.13 -6.20 6.40
N THR A 72 -20.25 -6.99 5.34
CA THR A 72 -21.01 -6.63 4.14
C THR A 72 -22.52 -6.62 4.41
N GLU A 73 -22.94 -7.22 5.52
CA GLU A 73 -24.31 -7.19 6.00
C GLU A 73 -24.48 -6.14 7.11
N GLY A 74 -25.66 -5.52 7.15
CA GLY A 74 -26.00 -4.53 8.15
C GLY A 74 -25.75 -3.08 7.73
N PRO A 75 -25.76 -2.14 8.69
CA PRO A 75 -25.68 -0.72 8.37
C PRO A 75 -24.30 -0.33 7.81
N PRO A 76 -24.26 0.63 6.87
CA PRO A 76 -23.00 1.14 6.35
C PRO A 76 -22.15 1.74 7.47
N LYS A 77 -20.82 1.73 7.28
CA LYS A 77 -19.80 2.27 8.21
C LYS A 77 -19.57 1.41 9.48
N ASN A 78 -19.71 0.10 9.38
CA ASN A 78 -19.43 -0.88 10.45
C ASN A 78 -17.97 -1.40 10.41
N ILE A 79 -16.99 -0.49 10.39
CA ILE A 79 -15.57 -0.84 10.26
C ILE A 79 -14.93 -1.03 11.65
N HIS A 80 -14.34 -2.19 11.87
CA HIS A 80 -13.46 -2.49 13.00
C HIS A 80 -12.02 -2.49 12.52
N PHE A 81 -11.10 -1.85 13.24
CA PHE A 81 -9.70 -1.84 12.82
C PHE A 81 -8.74 -1.79 14.00
N HIS A 82 -7.53 -2.25 13.75
CA HIS A 82 -6.41 -2.09 14.66
C HIS A 82 -5.12 -1.84 13.86
N LYS A 83 -4.24 -1.00 14.40
CA LYS A 83 -2.93 -0.70 13.82
C LYS A 83 -1.90 -0.49 14.92
N GLY A 84 -0.65 -0.80 14.61
CA GLY A 84 0.47 -0.66 15.53
C GLY A 84 1.79 -0.47 14.79
N LEU A 85 2.79 -0.03 15.53
CA LEU A 85 4.18 0.03 15.07
C LEU A 85 4.84 -1.35 15.30
N GLY A 86 5.77 -1.71 14.43
CA GLY A 86 6.50 -2.97 14.49
C GLY A 86 5.93 -4.08 13.59
N LEU A 87 6.39 -5.30 13.85
CA LEU A 87 6.09 -6.46 13.03
C LEU A 87 4.63 -6.91 13.21
N VAL A 88 4.08 -7.55 12.18
CA VAL A 88 2.70 -8.06 12.19
C VAL A 88 2.45 -9.00 13.36
N SER A 89 3.42 -9.84 13.73
CA SER A 89 3.33 -10.75 14.88
C SER A 89 3.41 -10.07 16.24
N GLU A 90 3.92 -8.84 16.32
CA GLU A 90 4.01 -8.07 17.55
C GLU A 90 2.75 -7.23 17.78
N VAL A 91 2.16 -6.74 16.68
CA VAL A 91 0.95 -5.91 16.71
C VAL A 91 -0.32 -6.73 16.89
N PHE A 92 -0.36 -7.97 16.38
CA PHE A 92 -1.56 -8.81 16.40
C PHE A 92 -1.37 -10.10 17.18
N ASP A 93 -2.19 -10.29 18.21
CA ASP A 93 -2.33 -11.55 18.93
C ASP A 93 -3.67 -12.25 18.62
N ASP A 94 -3.84 -13.46 19.14
CA ASP A 94 -5.06 -14.25 18.90
C ASP A 94 -6.32 -13.60 19.47
N ALA A 95 -6.22 -12.89 20.59
CA ALA A 95 -7.35 -12.22 21.21
C ALA A 95 -7.82 -11.04 20.34
N LEU A 96 -6.88 -10.26 19.83
CA LEU A 96 -7.12 -9.10 18.97
C LEU A 96 -7.70 -9.53 17.62
N LEU A 97 -7.13 -10.57 17.00
CA LEU A 97 -7.66 -11.12 15.75
C LEU A 97 -9.08 -11.68 15.92
N SER A 98 -9.38 -12.27 17.08
CA SER A 98 -10.74 -12.76 17.39
C SER A 98 -11.72 -11.62 17.66
N GLY A 99 -11.22 -10.45 18.08
CA GLY A 99 -12.00 -9.22 18.31
C GLY A 99 -12.26 -8.37 17.06
N LEU A 100 -11.83 -8.82 15.87
CA LEU A 100 -12.06 -8.16 14.58
C LEU A 100 -13.11 -8.93 13.75
N PRO A 101 -14.42 -8.75 14.03
CA PRO A 101 -15.48 -9.43 13.29
C PRO A 101 -15.71 -8.80 11.93
N GLY A 102 -15.98 -9.63 10.93
CA GLY A 102 -16.30 -9.17 9.58
C GLY A 102 -16.02 -10.24 8.54
N ASN A 103 -16.53 -10.00 7.35
CA ASN A 103 -16.39 -10.89 6.20
C ASN A 103 -15.70 -10.17 5.01
N LEU A 104 -15.30 -8.92 5.19
CA LEU A 104 -14.51 -8.10 4.28
C LEU A 104 -13.37 -7.43 5.05
N GLY A 105 -12.19 -7.30 4.45
CA GLY A 105 -11.08 -6.48 4.98
C GLY A 105 -9.91 -6.35 4.02
#